data_AF-K2GFR4-F1
#
_entry.id   AF-K2GFR4-F1
#
_cell.length_a   1.000
_cell.length_b   1.000
_cell.length_c   1.000
_cell.angle_alpha   90.00
_cell.angle_beta   90.00
_cell.angle_gamma   90.00
#
_symmetry.space_group_name_H-M   'P 1'
#
loop_
_entity.id
_entity.type
_entity.pdbx_description
1 polymer ?
#
loop_
_entity_poly.entity_id
_entity_poly.type
_entity_poly.pdbx_seq_one_letter_code
_entity_poly.pdbx_strand_id
1 'polypeptide(L)'
;MTEVPCISELFFQHEPTPLLLTYCKIMIKGCDLVESRVHCKLLIRYATGYGLLREVLSSLGKLEIQNTPPSSFIFRGNSAFTRLFFYYIESSCTKYLNKVISTLVDEMMTNPRFYFDSVDPTQAENENLVFESLDSVTEIMDELGKLIISNLDLIPPQVFGIIKELLNEVQKKDPENTEQVIITFKTIFFLRFLFPALNSAEKYVSIQLRLELSQIIDQVRSIVKFGQLVVNGKHSPDELTKYVLQACGGFSKTVDSLFKTVIRYNEIKSKECLGIDYNTQLSVTKELLSYIKPFLKDFQTELESNGYADIFNRIFYCSKNTKHDCLEVTSLLLTTKKMHHFMMSRLSQLQHENEFYLKKIVEMKRINKRLKNTLESSCPSSPLQTTPSLPNPDNRRSVDIPSTKSILLFQ
;
A
#
# COMPACT_ATOMS: atom_id res chain seq x y z
N MET A 1 20.06 28.66 23.39
CA MET A 1 20.04 27.18 23.40
C MET A 1 20.02 26.75 21.95
N THR A 2 21.06 26.07 21.48
CA THR A 2 21.05 25.45 20.15
C THR A 2 19.92 24.42 20.12
N GLU A 3 18.97 24.58 19.20
CA GLU A 3 17.87 23.63 19.03
C GLU A 3 18.45 22.23 18.79
N VAL A 4 18.07 21.29 19.65
CA VAL A 4 18.41 19.89 19.45
C VAL A 4 17.65 19.40 18.21
N PRO A 5 18.34 18.97 17.15
CA PRO A 5 17.68 18.61 15.91
C PRO A 5 16.93 17.28 16.06
N CYS A 6 15.65 17.26 15.71
CA CYS A 6 14.89 16.03 15.64
C CYS A 6 15.31 15.26 14.37
N ILE A 7 15.89 14.06 14.53
CA ILE A 7 16.40 13.28 13.38
C ILE A 7 15.30 12.98 12.37
N SER A 8 14.06 12.78 12.82
CA SER A 8 12.94 12.55 11.91
C SER A 8 12.66 13.76 11.02
N GLU A 9 12.88 14.99 11.48
CA GLU A 9 12.72 16.21 10.66
C GLU A 9 13.87 16.37 9.65
N LEU A 10 15.04 15.78 9.95
CA LEU A 10 16.15 15.70 8.99
C LEU A 10 15.91 14.64 7.93
N PHE A 11 15.22 13.55 8.25
CA PHE A 11 14.89 12.48 7.30
C PHE A 11 13.63 12.78 6.49
N PHE A 12 12.62 13.39 7.10
CA PHE A 12 11.28 13.46 6.54
C PHE A 12 10.78 14.90 6.47
N GLN A 13 10.52 15.34 5.25
CA GLN A 13 9.84 16.58 4.91
C GLN A 13 8.85 16.30 3.77
N HIS A 14 8.19 17.33 3.23
CA HIS A 14 7.29 17.18 2.08
C HIS A 14 8.01 16.63 0.83
N GLU A 15 9.33 16.87 0.72
CA GLU A 15 10.19 16.35 -0.33
C GLU A 15 11.29 15.45 0.26
N PRO A 16 11.91 14.57 -0.55
CA PRO A 16 13.03 13.75 -0.09
C PRO A 16 14.17 14.64 0.41
N THR A 17 14.48 14.53 1.70
CA THR A 17 15.55 15.31 2.32
C THR A 17 16.92 14.87 1.82
N PRO A 18 17.96 15.73 1.88
CA PRO A 18 19.32 15.34 1.55
C PRO A 18 19.77 14.11 2.36
N LEU A 19 19.41 14.04 3.64
CA LEU A 19 19.73 12.89 4.49
C LEU A 19 19.07 11.59 4.00
N LEU A 20 17.78 11.62 3.65
CA LEU A 20 17.10 10.44 3.11
C LEU A 20 17.73 9.99 1.79
N LEU A 21 18.11 10.92 0.92
CA LEU A 21 18.78 10.62 -0.35
C LEU A 21 20.17 10.03 -0.13
N THR A 22 20.96 10.58 0.79
CA THR A 22 22.26 10.03 1.20
C THR A 22 22.11 8.63 1.78
N TYR A 23 21.12 8.41 2.64
CA TYR A 23 20.80 7.08 3.18
C TYR A 23 20.48 6.10 2.05
N CYS A 24 19.63 6.49 1.10
CA CYS A 24 19.29 5.67 -0.07
C CYS A 24 20.52 5.35 -0.94
N LYS A 25 21.42 6.32 -1.14
CA LYS A 25 22.63 6.14 -1.93
C LYS A 25 23.61 5.18 -1.27
N ILE A 26 23.91 5.38 0.01
CA ILE A 26 24.93 4.63 0.74
C ILE A 26 24.38 3.28 1.20
N MET A 27 23.27 3.30 1.95
CA MET A 27 22.79 2.13 2.70
C MET A 27 21.78 1.28 1.94
N ILE A 28 21.21 1.76 0.83
CA ILE A 28 20.30 0.94 0.00
C ILE A 28 20.94 0.56 -1.33
N LYS A 29 21.53 1.53 -2.05
CA LYS A 29 22.10 1.30 -3.38
C LYS A 29 23.58 0.92 -3.34
N GLY A 30 24.34 1.48 -2.39
CA GLY A 30 25.79 1.33 -2.27
C GLY A 30 26.28 0.03 -1.64
N CYS A 31 25.37 -0.77 -1.07
CA CYS A 31 25.65 -2.07 -0.47
C CYS A 31 25.12 -3.24 -1.31
N ASP A 32 25.53 -4.46 -0.94
CA ASP A 32 25.02 -5.69 -1.56
C ASP A 32 23.53 -5.92 -1.25
N LEU A 33 22.91 -6.89 -1.93
CA LEU A 33 21.47 -7.13 -1.82
C LEU A 33 21.03 -7.61 -0.43
N VAL A 34 21.89 -8.32 0.30
CA VAL A 34 21.59 -8.83 1.65
C VAL A 34 21.61 -7.68 2.64
N GLU A 35 22.66 -6.85 2.62
CA GLU A 35 22.74 -5.65 3.46
C GLU A 35 21.63 -4.65 3.11
N SER A 36 21.39 -4.42 1.81
CA SER A 36 20.32 -3.56 1.32
C SER A 36 18.96 -3.97 1.86
N ARG A 37 18.69 -5.29 1.97
CA ARG A 37 17.45 -5.80 2.59
C ARG A 37 17.30 -5.36 4.05
N VAL A 38 18.38 -5.44 4.83
CA VAL A 38 18.38 -5.04 6.24
C VAL A 38 18.10 -3.54 6.35
N HIS A 39 18.77 -2.72 5.55
CA HIS A 39 18.60 -1.27 5.57
C HIS A 39 17.24 -0.80 5.05
N CYS A 40 16.69 -1.45 4.01
CA CYS A 40 15.32 -1.21 3.58
C CYS A 40 14.30 -1.50 4.70
N LYS A 41 14.43 -2.65 5.38
CA LYS A 41 13.55 -3.01 6.50
C LYS A 41 13.68 -2.01 7.65
N LEU A 42 14.89 -1.55 7.94
CA LEU A 42 15.16 -0.55 8.96
C LEU A 42 14.48 0.80 8.61
N LEU A 43 14.63 1.27 7.37
CA LEU A 43 13.99 2.51 6.91
C LEU A 43 12.45 2.40 6.90
N ILE A 44 11.90 1.25 6.49
CA ILE A 44 10.45 0.98 6.54
C ILE A 44 9.97 1.04 7.99
N ARG A 45 10.65 0.37 8.92
CA ARG A 45 10.30 0.38 10.35
C ARG A 45 10.41 1.79 10.94
N TYR A 46 11.47 2.51 10.62
CA TYR A 46 11.66 3.90 11.06
C TYR A 46 10.52 4.80 10.54
N ALA A 47 10.25 4.80 9.24
CA ALA A 47 9.16 5.59 8.66
C ALA A 47 7.77 5.18 9.21
N THR A 48 7.54 3.90 9.45
CA THR A 48 6.30 3.38 10.09
C THR A 48 6.15 3.88 11.52
N GLY A 49 7.23 3.82 12.32
CA GLY A 49 7.24 4.30 13.70
C GLY A 49 6.96 5.79 13.83
N TYR A 50 7.20 6.55 12.76
CA TYR A 50 6.83 7.96 12.65
C TYR A 50 5.54 8.20 11.87
N GLY A 51 4.86 7.16 11.35
CA GLY A 51 3.63 7.33 10.57
C GLY A 51 3.84 8.07 9.25
N LEU A 52 5.05 8.00 8.68
CA LEU A 52 5.49 8.72 7.48
C LEU A 52 5.85 7.78 6.31
N LEU A 53 5.52 6.49 6.42
CA LEU A 53 5.89 5.47 5.44
C LEU A 53 5.35 5.79 4.05
N ARG A 54 4.08 6.19 3.96
CA ARG A 54 3.45 6.54 2.69
C ARG A 54 4.16 7.73 2.06
N GLU A 55 4.40 8.78 2.84
CA GLU A 55 5.06 10.02 2.41
C GLU A 55 6.47 9.74 1.89
N VAL A 56 7.23 8.88 2.58
CA VAL A 56 8.56 8.45 2.15
C VAL A 56 8.52 7.70 0.82
N LEU A 57 7.64 6.70 0.70
CA LEU A 57 7.53 5.90 -0.52
C LEU A 57 7.03 6.76 -1.70
N SER A 58 6.00 7.59 -1.47
CA SER A 58 5.45 8.47 -2.50
C SER A 58 6.45 9.54 -2.94
N SER A 59 7.20 10.15 -2.02
CA SER A 59 8.18 11.19 -2.37
C SER A 59 9.39 10.62 -3.13
N LEU A 60 9.94 9.48 -2.70
CA LEU A 60 11.02 8.80 -3.42
C LEU A 60 10.57 8.27 -4.79
N GLY A 61 9.34 7.74 -4.87
CA GLY A 61 8.76 7.27 -6.12
C GLY A 61 8.51 8.42 -7.11
N LYS A 62 7.98 9.56 -6.64
CA LYS A 62 7.84 10.79 -7.44
C LYS A 62 9.16 11.25 -8.01
N LEU A 63 10.21 11.30 -7.18
CA LEU A 63 11.55 11.70 -7.61
C LEU A 63 12.08 10.77 -8.72
N GLU A 64 11.92 9.45 -8.58
CA GLU A 64 12.34 8.52 -9.64
C GLU A 64 11.50 8.65 -10.92
N ILE A 65 10.18 8.85 -10.79
CA ILE A 65 9.31 9.12 -11.94
C ILE A 65 9.81 10.35 -12.68
N GLN A 66 10.03 11.47 -11.98
CA GLN A 66 10.50 12.73 -12.57
C GLN A 66 11.86 12.57 -13.26
N ASN A 67 12.79 11.84 -12.63
CA ASN A 67 14.14 11.64 -13.16
C ASN A 67 14.25 10.60 -14.29
N THR A 68 13.20 9.81 -14.54
CA THR A 68 13.21 8.84 -15.64
C THR A 68 13.08 9.56 -17.00
N PRO A 69 13.95 9.34 -18.01
CA PRO A 69 13.76 9.95 -19.33
C PRO A 69 12.47 9.47 -20.03
N PRO A 70 11.83 10.28 -20.90
CA PRO A 70 10.61 9.87 -21.62
C PRO A 70 10.78 8.59 -22.47
N SER A 71 12.00 8.32 -22.96
CA SER A 71 12.34 7.12 -23.74
C SER A 71 12.53 5.86 -22.89
N SER A 72 12.41 5.96 -21.56
CA SER A 72 12.75 4.89 -20.61
C SER A 72 11.52 4.41 -19.83
N PHE A 73 11.57 3.15 -19.41
CA PHE A 73 10.53 2.55 -18.58
C PHE A 73 10.69 2.94 -17.11
N ILE A 74 9.66 3.56 -16.56
CA ILE A 74 9.57 3.94 -15.15
C ILE A 74 9.67 2.70 -14.26
N PHE A 75 10.46 2.81 -13.18
CA PHE A 75 10.70 1.74 -12.22
C PHE A 75 11.27 0.46 -12.81
N ARG A 76 11.95 0.48 -13.96
CA ARG A 76 12.59 -0.74 -14.50
C ARG A 76 14.00 -1.00 -13.95
N GLY A 77 14.69 0.04 -13.50
CA GLY A 77 16.04 -0.06 -12.94
C GLY A 77 16.06 -0.50 -11.47
N ASN A 78 17.21 -0.96 -10.97
CA ASN A 78 17.41 -1.28 -9.55
C ASN A 78 17.80 -0.02 -8.74
N SER A 79 16.89 0.94 -8.69
CA SER A 79 17.00 2.16 -7.89
C SER A 79 16.85 1.88 -6.39
N ALA A 80 17.16 2.86 -5.55
CA ALA A 80 16.90 2.75 -4.11
C ALA A 80 15.40 2.66 -3.81
N PHE A 81 14.56 3.44 -4.51
CA PHE A 81 13.11 3.37 -4.35
C PHE A 81 12.56 2.00 -4.75
N THR A 82 12.95 1.45 -5.90
CA THR A 82 12.42 0.13 -6.33
C THR A 82 12.84 -1.01 -5.39
N ARG A 83 14.05 -0.97 -4.82
CA ARG A 83 14.47 -1.91 -3.75
C ARG A 83 13.64 -1.74 -2.48
N LEU A 84 13.49 -0.51 -2.01
CA LEU A 84 12.72 -0.18 -0.80
C LEU A 84 11.25 -0.59 -0.96
N PHE A 85 10.64 -0.22 -2.07
CA PHE A 85 9.25 -0.51 -2.38
C PHE A 85 9.00 -2.01 -2.53
N PHE A 86 9.93 -2.75 -3.16
CA PHE A 86 9.87 -4.21 -3.22
C PHE A 86 9.79 -4.87 -1.84
N TYR A 87 10.67 -4.50 -0.91
CA TYR A 87 10.63 -5.08 0.44
C TYR A 87 9.41 -4.65 1.24
N TYR A 88 8.90 -3.44 1.00
CA TYR A 88 7.65 -2.98 1.60
C TYR A 88 6.45 -3.82 1.12
N ILE A 89 6.29 -4.01 -0.20
CA ILE A 89 5.15 -4.77 -0.73
C ILE A 89 5.26 -6.27 -0.44
N GLU A 90 6.48 -6.86 -0.46
CA GLU A 90 6.72 -8.26 -0.09
C GLU A 90 6.24 -8.53 1.35
N SER A 91 6.63 -7.66 2.30
CA SER A 91 6.27 -7.80 3.71
C SER A 91 4.80 -7.47 4.00
N SER A 92 4.24 -6.45 3.35
CA SER A 92 2.86 -6.03 3.57
C SER A 92 1.85 -7.01 2.97
N CYS A 93 2.19 -7.66 1.87
CA CYS A 93 1.30 -8.55 1.13
C CYS A 93 1.64 -10.03 1.32
N THR A 94 2.36 -10.41 2.38
CA THR A 94 2.74 -11.82 2.60
C THR A 94 1.53 -12.75 2.68
N LYS A 95 0.42 -12.34 3.31
CA LYS A 95 -0.82 -13.13 3.37
C LYS A 95 -1.41 -13.39 1.98
N TYR A 96 -1.44 -12.36 1.14
CA TYR A 96 -1.88 -12.45 -0.25
C TYR A 96 -0.99 -13.39 -1.05
N LEU A 97 0.33 -13.21 -0.98
CA LEU A 97 1.29 -14.06 -1.69
C LEU A 97 1.20 -15.51 -1.27
N ASN A 98 1.13 -15.80 0.03
CA ASN A 98 0.94 -17.17 0.54
C ASN A 98 -0.33 -17.79 -0.03
N LYS A 99 -1.45 -17.06 -0.04
CA LYS A 99 -2.72 -17.61 -0.51
C LYS A 99 -2.69 -17.88 -2.01
N VAL A 100 -2.27 -16.92 -2.83
CA VAL A 100 -2.24 -17.04 -4.29
C VAL A 100 -1.23 -18.10 -4.73
N ILE A 101 0.03 -18.00 -4.26
CA ILE A 101 1.10 -18.89 -4.70
C ILE A 101 0.90 -20.31 -4.18
N SER A 102 0.56 -20.47 -2.89
CA SER A 102 0.39 -21.82 -2.34
C SER A 102 -0.79 -22.55 -2.97
N THR A 103 -1.89 -21.85 -3.29
CA THR A 103 -3.04 -22.50 -3.95
C THR A 103 -2.67 -22.91 -5.37
N LEU A 104 -2.01 -22.04 -6.13
CA LEU A 104 -1.59 -22.36 -7.50
C LEU A 104 -0.61 -23.55 -7.55
N VAL A 105 0.40 -23.56 -6.68
CA VAL A 105 1.41 -24.62 -6.63
C VAL A 105 0.76 -25.97 -6.26
N ASP A 106 -0.15 -25.97 -5.29
CA ASP A 106 -0.89 -27.17 -4.88
C ASP A 106 -1.73 -27.72 -6.04
N GLU A 107 -2.41 -26.86 -6.79
CA GLU A 107 -3.17 -27.26 -7.98
C GLU A 107 -2.27 -27.78 -9.10
N MET A 108 -1.11 -27.15 -9.33
CA MET A 108 -0.14 -27.64 -10.33
C MET A 108 0.43 -29.02 -9.99
N MET A 109 0.51 -29.37 -8.70
CA MET A 109 0.95 -30.71 -8.27
C MET A 109 -0.16 -31.76 -8.36
N THR A 110 -1.40 -31.36 -8.07
CA THR A 110 -2.50 -32.32 -7.85
C THR A 110 -3.41 -32.47 -9.07
N ASN A 111 -3.48 -31.47 -9.96
CA ASN A 111 -4.31 -31.50 -11.15
C ASN A 111 -3.51 -31.99 -12.37
N PRO A 112 -3.81 -33.18 -12.93
CA PRO A 112 -3.09 -33.70 -14.09
C PRO A 112 -3.18 -32.82 -15.33
N ARG A 113 -4.20 -31.95 -15.44
CA ARG A 113 -4.33 -31.01 -16.56
C ARG A 113 -3.30 -29.87 -16.51
N PHE A 114 -2.71 -29.62 -15.34
CA PHE A 114 -1.70 -28.59 -15.17
C PHE A 114 -0.29 -29.11 -15.45
N TYR A 115 -0.14 -30.40 -15.75
CA TYR A 115 1.15 -30.94 -16.16
C TYR A 115 1.51 -30.49 -17.59
N PHE A 116 2.74 -30.05 -17.77
CA PHE A 116 3.38 -29.83 -19.08
C PHE A 116 4.90 -29.89 -18.92
N ASP A 117 5.62 -30.11 -20.01
CA ASP A 117 7.08 -30.09 -19.98
C ASP A 117 7.59 -28.64 -19.96
N SER A 118 8.49 -28.34 -19.02
CA SER A 118 9.01 -26.98 -18.83
C SER A 118 9.65 -26.42 -20.10
N VAL A 119 9.12 -25.31 -20.61
CA VAL A 119 9.55 -24.67 -21.84
C VAL A 119 9.73 -23.16 -21.68
N ASP A 120 10.70 -22.58 -22.39
CA ASP A 120 10.84 -21.13 -22.50
C ASP A 120 10.09 -20.63 -23.74
N PRO A 121 9.02 -19.81 -23.58
CA PRO A 121 8.21 -19.33 -24.71
C PRO A 121 8.90 -18.28 -25.58
N THR A 122 10.09 -17.82 -25.20
CA THR A 122 10.85 -16.81 -25.96
C THR A 122 11.91 -17.40 -26.89
N GLN A 123 12.12 -18.71 -26.82
CA GLN A 123 13.12 -19.41 -27.63
C GLN A 123 12.45 -20.09 -28.83
N ALA A 124 12.78 -19.65 -30.04
CA ALA A 124 12.19 -20.17 -31.29
C ALA A 124 12.42 -21.68 -31.50
N GLU A 125 13.51 -22.22 -30.95
CA GLU A 125 13.85 -23.66 -31.03
C GLU A 125 12.82 -24.56 -30.32
N ASN A 126 12.00 -23.99 -29.44
CA ASN A 126 11.02 -24.71 -28.63
C ASN A 126 9.58 -24.65 -29.17
N GLU A 127 9.36 -24.15 -30.39
CA GLU A 127 8.03 -23.85 -30.92
C GLU A 127 7.02 -25.00 -30.76
N ASN A 128 7.40 -26.23 -31.15
CA ASN A 128 6.54 -27.40 -31.00
C ASN A 128 6.17 -27.69 -29.53
N LEU A 129 7.15 -27.62 -28.63
CA LEU A 129 6.96 -27.86 -27.20
C LEU A 129 6.08 -26.78 -26.56
N VAL A 130 6.20 -25.54 -27.03
CA VAL A 130 5.33 -24.43 -26.62
C VAL A 130 3.88 -24.70 -27.04
N PHE A 131 3.65 -25.15 -28.28
CA PHE A 131 2.30 -25.50 -28.75
C PHE A 131 1.70 -26.67 -27.97
N GLU A 132 2.46 -27.74 -27.71
CA GLU A 132 2.01 -28.90 -26.93
C GLU A 132 1.67 -28.53 -25.47
N SER A 133 2.40 -27.56 -24.90
CA SER A 133 2.21 -27.12 -23.52
C SER A 133 1.08 -26.09 -23.36
N LEU A 134 0.55 -25.55 -24.46
CA LEU A 134 -0.21 -24.30 -24.41
C LEU A 134 -1.58 -24.43 -23.76
N ASP A 135 -2.23 -25.60 -23.91
CA ASP A 135 -3.50 -25.87 -23.25
C ASP A 135 -3.33 -25.85 -21.72
N SER A 136 -2.37 -26.61 -21.18
CA SER A 136 -2.04 -26.63 -19.75
C SER A 136 -1.63 -25.25 -19.24
N VAL A 137 -0.77 -24.54 -19.99
CA VAL A 137 -0.33 -23.19 -19.63
C VAL A 137 -1.50 -22.22 -19.59
N THR A 138 -2.42 -22.29 -20.54
CA THR A 138 -3.61 -21.43 -20.60
C THR A 138 -4.52 -21.70 -19.39
N GLU A 139 -4.76 -22.97 -19.05
CA GLU A 139 -5.54 -23.32 -17.86
C GLU A 139 -4.90 -22.79 -16.57
N ILE A 140 -3.58 -22.95 -16.41
CA ILE A 140 -2.84 -22.43 -15.25
C ILE A 140 -2.89 -20.90 -15.19
N MET A 141 -2.77 -20.23 -16.33
CA MET A 141 -2.81 -18.76 -16.41
C MET A 141 -4.19 -18.21 -16.04
N ASP A 142 -5.25 -18.87 -16.51
CA ASP A 142 -6.61 -18.51 -16.15
C ASP A 142 -6.86 -18.74 -14.65
N GLU A 143 -6.32 -19.81 -14.07
CA GLU A 143 -6.42 -20.07 -12.64
C GLU A 143 -5.62 -19.07 -11.79
N LEU A 144 -4.37 -18.77 -12.18
CA LEU A 144 -3.60 -17.68 -11.58
C LEU A 144 -4.37 -16.36 -11.64
N GLY A 145 -5.02 -16.07 -12.77
CA GLY A 145 -5.88 -14.90 -12.92
C GLY A 145 -7.04 -14.88 -11.91
N LYS A 146 -7.77 -15.98 -11.76
CA LYS A 146 -8.84 -16.11 -10.77
C LYS A 146 -8.33 -15.93 -9.34
N LEU A 147 -7.20 -16.56 -8.99
CA LEU A 147 -6.58 -16.45 -7.67
C LEU A 147 -6.16 -15.01 -7.36
N ILE A 148 -5.61 -14.28 -8.33
CA ILE A 148 -5.28 -12.86 -8.16
C ILE A 148 -6.52 -12.04 -7.80
N ILE A 149 -7.60 -12.17 -8.57
CA ILE A 149 -8.80 -11.33 -8.39
C ILE A 149 -9.58 -11.70 -7.13
N SER A 150 -9.70 -13.00 -6.84
CA SER A 150 -10.49 -13.50 -5.70
C SER A 150 -9.87 -13.20 -4.33
N ASN A 151 -8.59 -12.82 -4.27
CA ASN A 151 -7.87 -12.59 -3.02
C ASN A 151 -7.41 -11.12 -2.85
N LEU A 152 -7.90 -10.17 -3.65
CA LEU A 152 -7.47 -8.76 -3.56
C LEU A 152 -7.77 -8.10 -2.22
N ASP A 153 -8.73 -8.62 -1.45
CA ASP A 153 -9.05 -8.20 -0.09
C ASP A 153 -7.91 -8.48 0.91
N LEU A 154 -7.00 -9.41 0.60
CA LEU A 154 -5.82 -9.70 1.39
C LEU A 154 -4.68 -8.68 1.18
N ILE A 155 -4.77 -7.81 0.17
CA ILE A 155 -3.81 -6.73 -0.05
C ILE A 155 -4.20 -5.53 0.84
N PRO A 156 -3.29 -5.03 1.69
CA PRO A 156 -3.61 -3.89 2.53
C PRO A 156 -4.03 -2.66 1.71
N PRO A 157 -5.13 -1.96 2.09
CA PRO A 157 -5.58 -0.69 1.54
C PRO A 157 -4.47 0.32 1.20
N GLN A 158 -3.50 0.44 2.11
CA GLN A 158 -2.40 1.39 2.01
C GLN A 158 -1.48 1.10 0.81
N VAL A 159 -1.30 -0.18 0.45
CA VAL A 159 -0.49 -0.59 -0.71
C VAL A 159 -1.16 -0.11 -2.00
N PHE A 160 -2.47 -0.33 -2.17
CA PHE A 160 -3.20 0.21 -3.32
C PHE A 160 -3.20 1.74 -3.34
N GLY A 161 -3.32 2.38 -2.18
CA GLY A 161 -3.20 3.83 -2.05
C GLY A 161 -1.87 4.36 -2.59
N ILE A 162 -0.75 3.73 -2.23
CA ILE A 162 0.59 4.11 -2.72
C ILE A 162 0.73 3.84 -4.21
N ILE A 163 0.35 2.64 -4.69
CA ILE A 163 0.44 2.31 -6.12
C ILE A 163 -0.38 3.32 -6.95
N LYS A 164 -1.62 3.59 -6.55
CA LYS A 164 -2.48 4.57 -7.23
C LYS A 164 -1.85 5.96 -7.22
N GLU A 165 -1.26 6.40 -6.11
CA GLU A 165 -0.56 7.69 -6.05
C GLU A 165 0.59 7.73 -7.08
N LEU A 166 1.42 6.70 -7.14
CA LEU A 166 2.51 6.62 -8.12
C LEU A 166 1.99 6.65 -9.57
N LEU A 167 0.93 5.92 -9.87
CA LEU A 167 0.31 5.92 -11.21
C LEU A 167 -0.25 7.31 -11.59
N ASN A 168 -0.85 8.03 -10.65
CA ASN A 168 -1.29 9.40 -10.87
C ASN A 168 -0.11 10.32 -11.16
N GLU A 169 1.04 10.12 -10.52
CA GLU A 169 2.24 10.92 -10.79
C GLU A 169 2.85 10.62 -12.17
N VAL A 170 2.78 9.37 -12.64
CA VAL A 170 3.10 9.03 -14.03
C VAL A 170 2.17 9.77 -15.01
N GLN A 171 0.86 9.72 -14.75
CA GLN A 171 -0.14 10.40 -15.58
C GLN A 171 0.03 11.92 -15.58
N LYS A 172 0.47 12.52 -14.46
CA LYS A 172 0.77 13.95 -14.39
C LYS A 172 2.03 14.33 -15.18
N LYS A 173 3.03 13.45 -15.18
CA LYS A 173 4.30 13.69 -15.88
C LYS A 173 4.11 13.71 -17.39
N ASP A 174 3.29 12.81 -17.93
CA ASP A 174 2.98 12.74 -19.36
C ASP A 174 1.48 12.46 -19.56
N PRO A 175 0.64 13.51 -19.60
CA PRO A 175 -0.81 13.36 -19.69
C PRO A 175 -1.32 12.64 -20.95
N GLU A 176 -0.59 12.76 -22.05
CA GLU A 176 -0.98 12.18 -23.34
C GLU A 176 -0.65 10.67 -23.41
N ASN A 177 0.33 10.22 -22.63
CA ASN A 177 0.81 8.85 -22.64
C ASN A 177 0.12 7.96 -21.57
N THR A 178 -1.15 7.68 -21.82
CA THR A 178 -1.94 6.77 -20.95
C THR A 178 -1.39 5.33 -20.93
N GLU A 179 -0.70 4.90 -21.98
CA GLU A 179 -0.07 3.57 -22.07
C GLU A 179 1.04 3.42 -21.01
N GLN A 180 1.85 4.47 -20.80
CA GLN A 180 2.92 4.46 -19.80
C GLN A 180 2.40 4.20 -18.38
N VAL A 181 1.18 4.63 -18.06
CA VAL A 181 0.53 4.36 -16.76
C VAL A 181 0.26 2.86 -16.61
N ILE A 182 -0.30 2.22 -17.64
CA ILE A 182 -0.55 0.77 -17.64
C ILE A 182 0.78 0.00 -17.57
N ILE A 183 1.78 0.39 -18.35
CA ILE A 183 3.11 -0.24 -18.33
C ILE A 183 3.76 -0.12 -16.95
N THR A 184 3.63 1.05 -16.29
CA THR A 184 4.18 1.26 -14.95
C THR A 184 3.45 0.40 -13.92
N PHE A 185 2.12 0.28 -14.02
CA PHE A 185 1.35 -0.63 -13.18
C PHE A 185 1.82 -2.08 -13.35
N LYS A 186 1.94 -2.55 -14.59
CA LYS A 186 2.43 -3.89 -14.92
C LYS A 186 3.83 -4.14 -14.35
N THR A 187 4.70 -3.13 -14.43
CA THR A 187 6.06 -3.16 -13.86
C THR A 187 6.02 -3.33 -12.34
N ILE A 188 5.18 -2.56 -11.65
CA ILE A 188 5.05 -2.62 -10.20
C ILE A 188 4.46 -3.96 -9.74
N PHE A 189 3.29 -4.33 -10.27
CA PHE A 189 2.49 -5.42 -9.72
C PHE A 189 2.97 -6.80 -10.17
N PHE A 190 3.39 -6.94 -11.43
CA PHE A 190 3.80 -8.24 -11.96
C PHE A 190 5.32 -8.39 -11.93
N LEU A 191 6.05 -7.52 -12.64
CA LEU A 191 7.50 -7.66 -12.79
C LEU A 191 8.26 -7.53 -11.46
N ARG A 192 7.80 -6.70 -10.54
CA ARG A 192 8.47 -6.48 -9.25
C ARG A 192 7.85 -7.19 -8.06
N PHE A 193 6.59 -7.58 -8.12
CA PHE A 193 5.90 -8.14 -6.97
C PHE A 193 5.53 -9.59 -7.17
N LEU A 194 4.54 -9.86 -8.02
CA LEU A 194 3.95 -11.20 -8.13
C LEU A 194 4.90 -12.21 -8.77
N PHE A 195 5.54 -11.88 -9.90
CA PHE A 195 6.41 -12.83 -10.61
C PHE A 195 7.71 -13.14 -9.88
N PRO A 196 8.41 -12.17 -9.25
CA PRO A 196 9.53 -12.50 -8.36
C PRO A 196 9.13 -13.39 -7.18
N ALA A 197 7.93 -13.18 -6.62
CA ALA A 197 7.42 -14.03 -5.55
C ALA A 197 7.11 -15.45 -6.03
N LEU A 198 6.49 -15.60 -7.20
CA LEU A 198 6.20 -16.90 -7.82
C LEU A 198 7.48 -17.66 -8.20
N ASN A 199 8.49 -16.97 -8.74
CA ASN A 199 9.82 -17.54 -8.95
C ASN A 199 10.51 -18.00 -7.65
N SER A 200 10.12 -17.43 -6.51
CA SER A 200 10.57 -17.81 -5.17
C SER A 200 9.49 -18.57 -4.39
N ALA A 201 8.67 -19.39 -5.07
CA ALA A 201 7.48 -20.03 -4.50
C ALA A 201 7.74 -20.77 -3.19
N GLU A 202 8.93 -21.34 -3.02
CA GLU A 202 9.39 -22.01 -1.79
C GLU A 202 9.15 -21.18 -0.51
N LYS A 203 9.19 -19.85 -0.59
CA LYS A 203 8.97 -18.95 0.56
C LYS A 203 7.51 -18.86 0.99
N TYR A 204 6.58 -19.17 0.08
CA TYR A 204 5.15 -18.88 0.22
C TYR A 204 4.29 -20.15 0.33
N VAL A 205 4.86 -21.32 0.05
CA VAL A 205 4.20 -22.63 0.19
C VAL A 205 4.40 -23.22 1.58
N SER A 206 3.53 -24.16 1.96
CA SER A 206 3.68 -24.94 3.20
C SER A 206 4.97 -25.76 3.22
N ILE A 207 5.41 -26.19 4.41
CA ILE A 207 6.61 -27.01 4.55
C ILE A 207 6.46 -28.34 3.78
N GLN A 208 5.26 -28.92 3.79
CA GLN A 208 4.94 -30.15 3.06
C GLN A 208 5.09 -29.94 1.55
N LEU A 209 4.44 -28.91 0.99
CA LEU A 209 4.52 -28.60 -0.44
C LEU A 209 5.94 -28.22 -0.88
N ARG A 210 6.74 -27.62 0.01
CA ARG A 210 8.13 -27.26 -0.31
C ARG A 210 8.99 -28.48 -0.64
N LEU A 211 8.75 -29.63 -0.03
CA LEU A 211 9.51 -30.86 -0.29
C LEU A 211 9.21 -31.43 -1.68
N GLU A 212 8.01 -31.20 -2.18
CA GLU A 212 7.54 -31.68 -3.48
C GLU A 212 7.77 -30.65 -4.60
N LEU A 213 7.99 -29.38 -4.24
CA LEU A 213 8.15 -28.27 -5.19
C LEU A 213 9.25 -28.49 -6.21
N SER A 214 10.31 -29.22 -5.87
CA SER A 214 11.39 -29.54 -6.81
C SER A 214 10.90 -30.30 -8.04
N GLN A 215 9.76 -30.99 -7.97
CA GLN A 215 9.17 -31.73 -9.09
C GLN A 215 8.58 -30.82 -10.17
N ILE A 216 8.11 -29.62 -9.78
CA ILE A 216 7.41 -28.69 -10.69
C ILE A 216 8.04 -27.29 -10.75
N ILE A 217 9.18 -27.06 -10.09
CA ILE A 217 9.79 -25.73 -9.99
C ILE A 217 10.11 -25.12 -11.36
N ASP A 218 10.49 -25.96 -12.33
CA ASP A 218 10.77 -25.50 -13.69
C ASP A 218 9.48 -25.16 -14.46
N GLN A 219 8.38 -25.90 -14.25
CA GLN A 219 7.06 -25.52 -14.75
C GLN A 219 6.62 -24.16 -14.16
N VAL A 220 6.81 -23.95 -12.85
CA VAL A 220 6.50 -22.66 -12.20
C VAL A 220 7.31 -21.51 -12.82
N ARG A 221 8.59 -21.73 -13.11
CA ARG A 221 9.45 -20.75 -13.80
C ARG A 221 8.99 -20.51 -15.23
N SER A 222 8.56 -21.55 -15.96
CA SER A 222 7.95 -21.40 -17.29
C SER A 222 6.69 -20.58 -17.24
N ILE A 223 5.78 -20.83 -16.28
CA ILE A 223 4.58 -20.02 -16.05
C ILE A 223 4.97 -18.56 -15.82
N VAL A 224 5.98 -18.25 -15.02
CA VAL A 224 6.45 -16.85 -14.89
C VAL A 224 6.87 -16.24 -16.23
N LYS A 225 7.58 -16.98 -17.08
CA LYS A 225 8.00 -16.49 -18.41
C LYS A 225 6.81 -16.25 -19.35
N PHE A 226 5.87 -17.19 -19.40
CA PHE A 226 4.61 -17.01 -20.15
C PHE A 226 3.84 -15.80 -19.63
N GLY A 227 3.71 -15.67 -18.30
CA GLY A 227 3.00 -14.57 -17.66
C GLY A 227 3.67 -13.23 -17.97
N GLN A 228 5.00 -13.18 -17.99
CA GLN A 228 5.76 -12.00 -18.35
C GLN A 228 5.57 -11.61 -19.82
N LEU A 229 5.50 -12.59 -20.73
CA LEU A 229 5.19 -12.36 -22.14
C LEU A 229 3.79 -11.75 -22.30
N VAL A 230 2.80 -12.35 -21.63
CA VAL A 230 1.39 -11.90 -21.67
C VAL A 230 1.22 -10.51 -21.07
N VAL A 231 1.79 -10.26 -19.88
CA VAL A 231 1.72 -8.95 -19.23
C VAL A 231 2.36 -7.87 -20.10
N ASN A 232 3.50 -8.16 -20.74
CA ASN A 232 4.17 -7.19 -21.60
C ASN A 232 3.32 -6.83 -22.84
N GLY A 233 2.45 -7.74 -23.31
CA GLY A 233 1.43 -7.46 -24.32
C GLY A 233 1.97 -6.88 -25.63
N LYS A 234 3.22 -7.18 -26.00
CA LYS A 234 3.84 -6.59 -27.19
C LYS A 234 3.20 -7.16 -28.46
N HIS A 235 2.94 -6.30 -29.45
CA HIS A 235 2.80 -6.71 -30.84
C HIS A 235 4.15 -7.27 -31.32
N SER A 236 4.39 -8.55 -31.04
CA SER A 236 5.55 -9.25 -31.57
C SER A 236 5.32 -9.51 -33.06
N PRO A 237 6.34 -9.34 -33.92
CA PRO A 237 6.26 -9.78 -35.31
C PRO A 237 6.23 -11.32 -35.41
N ASP A 238 6.68 -12.01 -34.36
CA ASP A 238 6.71 -13.47 -34.25
C ASP A 238 5.30 -14.07 -34.04
N GLU A 239 4.94 -15.05 -34.88
CA GLU A 239 3.63 -15.70 -34.87
C GLU A 239 3.39 -16.52 -33.60
N LEU A 240 4.43 -17.18 -33.07
CA LEU A 240 4.34 -17.96 -31.84
C LEU A 240 3.91 -17.06 -30.67
N THR A 241 4.55 -15.90 -30.52
CA THR A 241 4.18 -14.92 -29.50
C THR A 241 2.74 -14.45 -29.64
N LYS A 242 2.27 -14.16 -30.87
CA LYS A 242 0.87 -13.77 -31.11
C LYS A 242 -0.10 -14.86 -30.67
N TYR A 243 0.22 -16.10 -30.98
CA TYR A 243 -0.60 -17.25 -30.60
C TYR A 243 -0.66 -17.43 -29.08
N VAL A 244 0.48 -17.32 -28.38
CA VAL A 244 0.53 -17.35 -26.91
C VAL A 244 -0.33 -16.24 -26.30
N LEU A 245 -0.22 -15.01 -26.81
CA LEU A 245 -1.03 -13.87 -26.35
C LEU A 245 -2.53 -14.10 -26.57
N GLN A 246 -2.90 -14.73 -27.69
CA GLN A 246 -4.29 -15.08 -27.99
C GLN A 246 -4.82 -16.19 -27.06
N ALA A 247 -4.04 -17.26 -26.86
CA ALA A 247 -4.41 -18.38 -26.00
C ALA A 247 -4.58 -17.92 -24.54
N CYS A 248 -3.61 -17.18 -24.00
CA CYS A 248 -3.65 -16.62 -22.65
C CYS A 248 -4.46 -15.30 -22.55
N GLY A 249 -5.46 -15.12 -23.43
CA GLY A 249 -6.30 -13.93 -23.46
C GLY A 249 -7.15 -13.72 -22.19
N GLY A 250 -7.49 -14.81 -21.49
CA GLY A 250 -8.21 -14.75 -20.20
C GLY A 250 -7.37 -14.08 -19.11
N PHE A 251 -6.11 -14.45 -18.98
CA PHE A 251 -5.16 -13.79 -18.07
C PHE A 251 -4.92 -12.33 -18.45
N SER A 252 -4.82 -12.00 -19.74
CA SER A 252 -4.71 -10.59 -20.19
C SER A 252 -5.89 -9.72 -19.70
N LYS A 253 -7.13 -10.23 -19.81
CA LYS A 253 -8.32 -9.56 -19.28
C LYS A 253 -8.26 -9.38 -17.76
N THR A 254 -7.66 -10.34 -17.06
CA THR A 254 -7.45 -10.26 -15.61
C THR A 254 -6.49 -9.11 -15.26
N VAL A 255 -5.37 -8.97 -15.97
CA VAL A 255 -4.41 -7.87 -15.79
C VAL A 255 -5.11 -6.51 -15.95
N ASP A 256 -5.97 -6.37 -16.97
CA ASP A 256 -6.73 -5.14 -17.21
C ASP A 256 -7.79 -4.87 -16.12
N SER A 257 -8.48 -5.92 -15.66
CA SER A 257 -9.45 -5.82 -14.57
C SER A 257 -8.80 -5.38 -13.27
N LEU A 258 -7.63 -5.95 -12.97
CA LEU A 258 -6.83 -5.58 -11.80
C LEU A 258 -6.38 -4.12 -11.89
N PHE A 259 -5.85 -3.69 -13.03
CA PHE A 259 -5.46 -2.28 -13.25
C PHE A 259 -6.63 -1.32 -13.00
N LYS A 260 -7.82 -1.62 -13.57
CA LYS A 260 -9.03 -0.83 -13.35
C LYS A 260 -9.44 -0.78 -11.88
N THR A 261 -9.28 -1.90 -11.15
CA THR A 261 -9.56 -1.99 -9.72
C THR A 261 -8.65 -1.06 -8.92
N VAL A 262 -7.33 -1.08 -9.21
CA VAL A 262 -6.36 -0.20 -8.53
C VAL A 262 -6.61 1.27 -8.82
N ILE A 263 -6.91 1.66 -10.06
CA ILE A 263 -7.20 3.07 -10.38
C ILE A 263 -8.50 3.55 -9.71
N ARG A 264 -9.53 2.70 -9.69
CA ARG A 264 -10.82 3.01 -9.05
C ARG A 264 -10.77 2.95 -7.53
N TYR A 265 -9.68 2.45 -6.95
CA TYR A 265 -9.51 2.34 -5.52
C TYR A 265 -9.66 3.71 -4.84
N ASN A 266 -10.75 3.89 -4.11
CA ASN A 266 -10.97 5.08 -3.29
C ASN A 266 -10.59 4.71 -1.87
N GLU A 267 -9.48 5.30 -1.42
CA GLU A 267 -9.00 5.11 -0.06
C GLU A 267 -10.07 5.59 0.92
N ILE A 268 -10.68 4.64 1.64
CA ILE A 268 -11.43 4.97 2.86
C ILE A 268 -10.34 5.35 3.85
N LYS A 269 -10.11 6.66 4.02
CA LYS A 269 -9.13 7.19 4.96
C LYS A 269 -9.48 6.72 6.37
N SER A 270 -8.89 5.63 6.85
CA SER A 270 -8.67 5.54 8.29
C SER A 270 -7.57 6.56 8.58
N LYS A 271 -7.94 7.70 9.18
CA LYS A 271 -6.95 8.54 9.86
C LYS A 271 -6.55 7.78 11.13
N GLU A 272 -5.82 6.69 10.95
CA GLU A 272 -5.20 6.01 12.08
C GLU A 272 -4.20 6.97 12.71
N CYS A 273 -4.15 6.92 14.04
CA CYS A 273 -3.24 7.70 14.86
C CYS A 273 -1.82 7.09 14.73
N LEU A 274 -1.28 7.08 13.51
CA LEU A 274 0.02 6.46 13.21
C LEU A 274 1.15 7.39 13.64
N GLY A 275 2.21 6.79 14.18
CA GLY A 275 3.44 7.51 14.49
C GLY A 275 3.35 8.48 15.65
N ILE A 276 2.54 8.19 16.67
CA ILE A 276 2.40 8.97 17.92
C ILE A 276 2.93 8.17 19.14
N ASP A 277 3.37 6.92 18.94
CA ASP A 277 3.99 6.15 20.02
C ASP A 277 5.46 6.57 20.23
N TYR A 278 5.68 7.30 21.32
CA TYR A 278 6.99 7.74 21.76
C TYR A 278 8.01 6.60 21.96
N ASN A 279 7.60 5.49 22.58
CA ASN A 279 8.52 4.38 22.87
C ASN A 279 8.97 3.72 21.57
N THR A 280 8.03 3.54 20.64
CA THR A 280 8.32 3.05 19.30
C THR A 280 9.27 4.00 18.57
N GLN A 281 8.96 5.31 18.52
CA GLN A 281 9.81 6.32 17.86
C GLN A 281 11.23 6.36 18.41
N LEU A 282 11.38 6.37 19.73
CA LEU A 282 12.69 6.40 20.40
C LEU A 282 13.48 5.13 20.07
N SER A 283 12.83 3.96 20.12
CA SER A 283 13.44 2.67 19.80
C SER A 283 13.94 2.63 18.35
N VAL A 284 13.09 2.96 17.37
CA VAL A 284 13.47 2.93 15.95
C VAL A 284 14.53 3.98 15.61
N THR A 285 14.58 5.11 16.31
CA THR A 285 15.61 6.14 16.13
C THR A 285 16.97 5.66 16.62
N LYS A 286 17.00 5.07 17.83
CA LYS A 286 18.24 4.47 18.39
C LYS A 286 18.76 3.37 17.48
N GLU A 287 17.87 2.51 16.99
CA GLU A 287 18.20 1.46 16.03
C GLU A 287 18.79 2.06 14.75
N LEU A 288 18.10 3.02 14.12
CA LEU A 288 18.58 3.67 12.89
C LEU A 288 19.98 4.27 13.04
N LEU A 289 20.21 5.04 14.11
CA LEU A 289 21.52 5.65 14.38
C LEU A 289 22.61 4.60 14.60
N SER A 290 22.30 3.48 15.26
CA SER A 290 23.29 2.43 15.49
C SER A 290 23.79 1.82 14.17
N TYR A 291 22.92 1.72 13.16
CA TYR A 291 23.25 1.25 11.82
C TYR A 291 23.92 2.31 10.95
N ILE A 292 23.65 3.60 11.16
CA ILE A 292 24.33 4.69 10.44
C ILE A 292 25.76 4.87 10.96
N LYS A 293 26.01 4.61 12.25
CA LYS A 293 27.29 4.88 12.92
C LYS A 293 28.53 4.34 12.19
N PRO A 294 28.55 3.09 11.66
CA PRO A 294 29.68 2.57 10.89
C PRO A 294 29.94 3.34 9.58
N PHE A 295 28.91 3.96 9.00
CA PHE A 295 28.96 4.65 7.70
C PHE A 295 29.14 6.17 7.82
N LEU A 296 29.38 6.71 9.03
CA LEU A 296 29.44 8.16 9.23
C LEU A 296 30.45 8.87 8.32
N LYS A 297 31.58 8.23 7.97
CA LYS A 297 32.57 8.81 7.05
C LYS A 297 32.04 8.96 5.62
N ASP A 298 31.26 7.98 5.16
CA ASP A 298 30.63 8.02 3.84
C ASP A 298 29.52 9.07 3.82
N PHE A 299 28.71 9.13 4.89
CA PHE A 299 27.70 10.19 5.07
C PHE A 299 28.34 11.58 5.10
N GLN A 300 29.48 11.74 5.78
CA GLN A 300 30.24 12.99 5.81
C GLN A 300 30.62 13.41 4.40
N THR A 301 31.30 12.51 3.68
CA THR A 301 31.81 12.78 2.33
C THR A 301 30.68 13.15 1.37
N GLU A 302 29.58 12.39 1.41
CA GLU A 302 28.43 12.64 0.54
C GLU A 302 27.71 13.95 0.90
N LEU A 303 27.42 14.21 2.17
CA LEU A 303 26.69 15.41 2.57
C LEU A 303 27.53 16.67 2.38
N GLU A 304 28.81 16.66 2.75
CA GLU A 304 29.71 17.80 2.59
C GLU A 304 29.93 18.15 1.12
N SER A 305 30.14 17.15 0.25
CA SER A 305 30.33 17.38 -1.19
C SER A 305 29.10 17.99 -1.88
N ASN A 306 27.90 17.81 -1.30
CA ASN A 306 26.66 18.40 -1.78
C ASN A 306 26.23 19.67 -1.02
N GLY A 307 27.09 20.21 -0.14
CA GLY A 307 26.83 21.46 0.59
C GLY A 307 25.97 21.32 1.84
N TYR A 308 25.79 20.10 2.37
CA TYR A 308 24.94 19.78 3.52
C TYR A 308 25.76 19.41 4.78
N ALA A 309 26.88 20.10 5.01
CA ALA A 309 27.77 19.85 6.15
C ALA A 309 27.07 20.04 7.51
N ASP A 310 26.11 20.96 7.58
CA ASP A 310 25.30 21.20 8.77
C ASP A 310 24.42 19.99 9.13
N ILE A 311 23.82 19.33 8.12
CA ILE A 311 23.04 18.09 8.30
C ILE A 311 23.93 16.98 8.85
N PHE A 312 25.14 16.81 8.29
CA PHE A 312 26.10 15.83 8.80
C PHE A 312 26.45 16.09 10.28
N ASN A 313 26.79 17.33 10.64
CA ASN A 313 27.14 17.69 12.01
C ASN A 313 26.02 17.35 13.01
N ARG A 314 24.76 17.55 12.62
CA ARG A 314 23.58 17.18 13.44
C ARG A 314 23.46 15.67 13.64
N ILE A 315 23.62 14.87 12.58
CA ILE A 315 23.59 13.40 12.68
C ILE A 315 24.77 12.89 13.49
N PHE A 316 25.96 13.42 13.23
CA PHE A 316 27.18 13.07 13.96
C PHE A 316 27.00 13.32 15.46
N TYR A 317 26.48 14.50 15.83
CA TYR A 317 26.16 14.83 17.22
C TYR A 317 25.19 13.82 17.83
N CYS A 318 24.08 13.50 17.15
CA CYS A 318 23.11 12.53 17.65
C CYS A 318 23.67 11.10 17.77
N SER A 319 24.55 10.71 16.85
CA SER A 319 25.18 9.38 16.86
C SER A 319 26.22 9.20 17.99
N LYS A 320 26.83 10.31 18.44
CA LYS A 320 27.86 10.33 19.49
C LYS A 320 27.25 10.56 20.88
N ASN A 321 26.24 11.42 20.97
CA ASN A 321 25.54 11.73 22.22
C ASN A 321 24.25 10.92 22.33
N THR A 322 24.38 9.64 22.68
CA THR A 322 23.24 8.79 23.03
C THR A 322 22.70 9.04 24.44
N LYS A 323 23.12 10.14 25.12
CA LYS A 323 22.54 10.53 26.40
C LYS A 323 21.03 10.68 26.22
N HIS A 324 20.27 9.94 27.05
CA HIS A 324 18.84 9.72 26.92
C HIS A 324 18.07 11.03 26.65
N ASP A 325 18.37 12.09 27.39
CA ASP A 325 17.61 13.34 27.41
C ASP A 325 17.39 14.00 26.02
N CYS A 326 18.37 13.91 25.12
CA CYS A 326 18.36 14.61 23.82
C CYS A 326 17.36 13.99 22.82
N LEU A 327 17.42 12.67 22.66
CA LEU A 327 16.54 11.91 21.76
C LEU A 327 15.11 11.78 22.32
N GLU A 328 15.01 11.75 23.65
CA GLU A 328 13.72 11.67 24.34
C GLU A 328 12.92 12.97 24.19
N VAL A 329 13.53 14.13 24.46
CA VAL A 329 12.84 15.43 24.35
C VAL A 329 12.36 15.69 22.92
N THR A 330 13.16 15.35 21.92
CA THR A 330 12.78 15.55 20.50
C THR A 330 11.64 14.63 20.06
N SER A 331 11.67 13.34 20.44
CA SER A 331 10.61 12.39 20.12
C SER A 331 9.29 12.76 20.83
N LEU A 332 9.38 13.18 22.10
CA LEU A 332 8.23 13.64 22.88
C LEU A 332 7.61 14.91 22.28
N LEU A 333 8.44 15.90 21.90
CA LEU A 333 7.98 17.13 21.27
C LEU A 333 7.28 16.86 19.94
N LEU A 334 7.87 16.02 19.09
CA LEU A 334 7.26 15.66 17.81
C LEU A 334 5.94 14.92 18.00
N THR A 335 5.92 13.93 18.90
CA THR A 335 4.71 13.19 19.26
C THR A 335 3.61 14.13 19.73
N THR A 336 3.94 15.09 20.60
CA THR A 336 2.99 16.08 21.11
C THR A 336 2.47 16.98 19.99
N LYS A 337 3.34 17.46 19.09
CA LYS A 337 2.96 18.25 17.92
C LYS A 337 2.02 17.47 16.99
N LYS A 338 2.34 16.20 16.70
CA LYS A 338 1.52 15.32 15.85
C LYS A 338 0.17 15.02 16.47
N MET A 339 0.14 14.69 17.76
CA MET A 339 -1.11 14.46 18.50
C MET A 339 -1.97 15.73 18.50
N HIS A 340 -1.38 16.89 18.78
CA HIS A 340 -2.09 18.16 18.72
C HIS A 340 -2.68 18.42 17.33
N HIS A 341 -1.90 18.27 16.27
CA HIS A 341 -2.37 18.43 14.89
C HIS A 341 -3.50 17.44 14.55
N PHE A 342 -3.35 16.17 14.94
CA PHE A 342 -4.38 15.14 14.76
C PHE A 342 -5.68 15.53 15.47
N MET A 343 -5.61 15.93 16.75
CA MET A 343 -6.76 16.36 17.52
C MET A 343 -7.46 17.57 16.89
N MET A 344 -6.70 18.56 16.42
CA MET A 344 -7.25 19.74 15.74
C MET A 344 -7.91 19.38 14.39
N SER A 345 -7.29 18.48 13.61
CA SER A 345 -7.86 17.99 12.36
C SER A 345 -9.15 17.20 12.59
N ARG A 346 -9.19 16.35 13.63
CA ARG A 346 -10.40 15.58 13.97
C ARG A 346 -11.51 16.48 14.50
N LEU A 347 -11.17 17.50 15.29
CA LEU A 347 -12.13 18.50 15.76
C LEU A 347 -12.81 19.22 14.58
N SER A 348 -12.03 19.66 13.59
CA SER A 348 -12.55 20.31 12.38
C SER A 348 -13.47 19.37 11.57
N GLN A 349 -13.12 18.08 11.45
CA GLN A 349 -13.98 17.10 10.79
C GLN A 349 -15.29 16.87 11.55
N LEU A 350 -15.23 16.73 12.87
CA LEU A 350 -16.43 16.57 13.71
C LEU A 350 -17.35 17.80 13.60
N GLN A 351 -16.80 19.00 13.50
CA GLN A 351 -17.58 20.21 13.22
C GLN A 351 -18.31 20.11 11.88
N HIS A 352 -17.63 19.68 10.82
CA HIS A 352 -18.23 19.50 9.50
C HIS A 352 -19.31 18.39 9.47
N GLU A 353 -19.03 17.25 10.09
CA GLU A 353 -19.99 16.15 10.24
C GLU A 353 -21.24 16.64 11.01
N ASN A 354 -21.05 17.39 12.10
CA ASN A 354 -22.15 17.93 12.89
C ASN A 354 -22.99 18.94 12.08
N GLU A 355 -22.35 19.84 11.32
CA GLU A 355 -23.05 20.74 10.40
C GLU A 355 -23.88 19.98 9.35
N PHE A 356 -23.32 18.91 8.79
CA PHE A 356 -24.02 18.04 7.84
C PHE A 356 -25.25 17.38 8.49
N TYR A 357 -25.10 16.82 9.69
CA TYR A 357 -26.22 16.21 10.42
C TYR A 357 -27.28 17.22 10.84
N LEU A 358 -26.89 18.42 11.27
CA LEU A 358 -27.85 19.50 11.57
C LEU A 358 -28.68 19.87 10.32
N LYS A 359 -28.05 19.98 9.15
CA LYS A 359 -28.77 20.20 7.88
C LYS A 359 -29.75 19.08 7.59
N LYS A 360 -29.33 17.81 7.76
CA LYS A 360 -30.20 16.64 7.59
C LYS A 360 -31.37 16.61 8.57
N ILE A 361 -31.16 16.98 9.84
CA ILE A 361 -32.24 17.08 10.84
C ILE A 361 -33.26 18.15 10.43
N VAL A 362 -32.82 19.31 9.96
CA VAL A 362 -33.72 20.36 9.48
C VAL A 362 -34.53 19.89 8.27
N GLU A 363 -33.89 19.19 7.32
CA GLU A 363 -34.54 18.58 6.16
C GLU A 363 -35.62 17.57 6.57
N MET A 364 -35.29 16.63 7.46
CA MET A 364 -36.24 15.65 7.98
C MET A 364 -37.42 16.32 8.72
N LYS A 365 -37.15 17.36 9.54
CA LYS A 365 -38.22 18.12 10.21
C LYS A 365 -39.17 18.78 9.22
N ARG A 366 -38.67 19.31 8.09
CA ARG A 366 -39.51 19.85 7.01
C ARG A 366 -40.35 18.77 6.35
N ILE A 367 -39.77 17.61 6.07
CA ILE A 367 -40.49 16.45 5.48
C ILE A 367 -41.61 16.00 6.43
N ASN A 368 -41.30 15.82 7.72
CA ASN A 368 -42.30 15.43 8.72
C ASN A 368 -43.44 16.45 8.86
N LYS A 369 -43.13 17.75 8.81
CA LYS A 369 -44.17 18.80 8.83
C LYS A 369 -45.09 18.70 7.61
N ARG A 370 -44.53 18.45 6.41
CA ARG A 370 -45.33 18.24 5.20
C ARG A 370 -46.24 17.02 5.31
N LEU A 371 -45.68 15.89 5.75
CA LEU A 371 -46.44 14.65 5.95
C LEU A 371 -47.59 14.84 6.95
N LYS A 372 -47.33 15.54 8.07
CA LYS A 372 -48.36 15.84 9.07
C LYS A 372 -49.49 16.69 8.50
N ASN A 373 -49.17 17.75 7.75
CA ASN A 373 -50.17 18.59 7.11
C ASN A 373 -51.04 17.80 6.10
N THR A 374 -50.44 16.88 5.33
CA THR A 374 -51.17 16.02 4.40
C THR A 374 -52.11 15.04 5.11
N LEU A 375 -51.69 14.48 6.25
CA LEU A 375 -52.52 13.62 7.09
C LEU A 375 -53.72 14.39 7.68
N GLU A 376 -53.49 15.60 8.16
CA GLU A 376 -54.55 16.46 8.71
C GLU A 376 -55.54 16.92 7.62
N SER A 377 -55.09 17.15 6.39
CA SER A 377 -55.97 17.53 5.28
C SER A 377 -56.73 16.36 4.64
N SER A 378 -56.41 15.10 5.00
CA SER A 378 -57.04 13.89 4.44
C SER A 378 -58.04 13.23 5.39
N CYS A 379 -58.24 13.75 6.60
CA CYS A 379 -59.32 13.34 7.50
C CYS A 379 -60.49 14.34 7.42
N PRO A 380 -61.64 13.99 6.80
CA PRO A 380 -62.83 14.81 6.89
C PRO A 380 -63.39 14.74 8.31
N SER A 381 -63.52 15.89 8.96
CA SER A 381 -64.13 16.07 10.27
C SER A 381 -65.55 15.51 10.29
N SER A 382 -65.72 14.34 10.92
CA SER A 382 -67.04 13.89 11.37
C SER A 382 -67.36 14.61 12.69
N PRO A 383 -68.52 15.28 12.83
CA PRO A 383 -68.88 15.97 14.05
C PRO A 383 -69.31 14.94 15.10
N LEU A 384 -68.48 14.73 16.12
CA LEU A 384 -68.84 13.91 17.28
C LEU A 384 -69.68 14.73 18.26
N GLN A 385 -70.85 14.16 18.56
CA GLN A 385 -71.87 14.63 19.46
C GLN A 385 -71.36 14.83 20.90
N THR A 386 -72.11 15.68 21.59
CA THR A 386 -71.98 16.17 22.96
C THR A 386 -72.00 15.11 24.07
N THR A 387 -71.35 15.49 25.20
CA THR A 387 -71.52 15.08 26.63
C THR A 387 -70.51 14.07 27.21
N PRO A 388 -70.29 14.01 28.56
CA PRO A 388 -69.93 15.12 29.46
C PRO A 388 -68.77 14.78 30.45
N SER A 389 -68.24 15.84 31.10
CA SER A 389 -67.54 15.90 32.41
C SER A 389 -66.29 15.03 32.71
N LEU A 390 -65.20 15.75 33.00
CA LEU A 390 -63.97 15.30 33.68
C LEU A 390 -64.23 14.60 35.03
N PRO A 391 -63.25 13.79 35.50
CA PRO A 391 -62.51 14.26 36.67
C PRO A 391 -60.98 14.25 36.47
N ASN A 392 -60.37 15.04 37.35
CA ASN A 392 -59.00 15.55 37.39
C ASN A 392 -57.95 14.47 37.81
N PRO A 393 -56.64 14.79 38.00
CA PRO A 393 -55.54 14.08 37.36
C PRO A 393 -54.55 13.52 38.40
N ASP A 394 -54.48 12.21 38.58
CA ASP A 394 -53.38 11.63 39.37
C ASP A 394 -53.07 10.22 38.90
N ASN A 395 -52.02 10.08 38.08
CA ASN A 395 -51.07 8.99 38.26
C ASN A 395 -49.78 9.26 37.49
N ARG A 396 -48.80 9.73 38.26
CA ARG A 396 -47.38 9.69 37.91
C ARG A 396 -46.97 8.23 37.67
N ARG A 397 -46.43 7.93 36.49
CA ARG A 397 -45.41 6.88 36.36
C ARG A 397 -44.23 7.43 35.57
N SER A 398 -43.18 7.69 36.35
CA SER A 398 -41.79 7.80 35.94
C SER A 398 -41.40 6.66 35.01
N VAL A 399 -40.88 7.00 33.83
CA VAL A 399 -40.08 6.09 33.02
C VAL A 399 -38.67 6.66 33.00
N ASP A 400 -37.76 5.89 33.59
CA ASP A 400 -36.34 6.16 33.73
C ASP A 400 -35.66 6.39 32.38
N ILE A 401 -34.92 7.49 32.29
CA ILE A 401 -33.93 7.72 31.24
C ILE A 401 -32.56 7.36 31.84
N PRO A 402 -31.87 6.30 31.38
CA PRO A 402 -30.54 6.01 31.88
C PRO A 402 -29.53 7.02 31.32
N SER A 403 -28.83 7.68 32.23
CA SER A 403 -27.63 8.47 31.96
C SER A 403 -26.46 7.56 31.59
N THR A 404 -25.98 7.63 30.35
CA THR A 404 -24.69 7.03 29.98
C THR A 404 -23.60 8.09 30.03
N LYS A 405 -23.01 8.23 31.22
CA LYS A 405 -21.63 8.68 31.39
C LYS A 405 -20.71 7.51 31.03
N SER A 406 -19.74 7.82 30.17
CA SER A 406 -18.35 7.34 30.19
C SER A 406 -18.09 5.84 30.39
N ILE A 407 -17.73 5.14 29.30
CA ILE A 407 -16.69 4.09 29.35
C ILE A 407 -15.77 4.30 28.14
N LEU A 408 -14.68 5.02 28.39
CA LEU A 408 -13.41 4.88 27.68
C LEU A 408 -12.74 3.63 28.26
N LEU A 409 -12.60 2.57 27.47
CA LEU A 409 -11.63 1.51 27.70
C LEU A 409 -11.14 1.06 26.33
N PHE A 410 -9.94 1.53 25.99
CA PHE A 410 -9.09 0.98 24.94
C PHE A 410 -8.49 -0.33 25.45
N GLN A 411 -8.52 -1.35 24.60
CA GLN A 411 -7.49 -2.39 24.50
C GLN A 411 -7.04 -2.45 23.05
#